data_AF-A0A3G1B4F9-F1
#
_entry.id   AF-A0A3G1B4F9-F1
#
_cell.length_a   1.000
_cell.length_b   1.000
_cell.length_c   1.000
_cell.angle_alpha   90.00
_cell.angle_beta   90.00
_cell.angle_gamma   90.00
#
_symmetry.space_group_name_H-M   'P 1'
#
loop_
_entity.id
_entity.type
_entity.pdbx_description
1 polymer ?
#
loop_
_entity_poly.entity_id
_entity_poly.type
_entity_poly.pdbx_seq_one_letter_code
_entity_poly.pdbx_strand_id
1 'polypeptide(L)' 'MTQSNIIFKIGQKILHKNQSDHTKVECPICNREIQPYWEPRYGGLRATCPVCEANWAES' A
#
# COMPACT_ATOMS: atom_id res chain seq x y z
N MET A 1 -15.67 8.27 45.21
CA MET A 1 -15.53 6.90 44.67
C MET A 1 -15.39 7.03 43.16
N THR A 2 -14.16 7.18 42.67
CA THR A 2 -13.84 7.38 41.25
C THR A 2 -13.90 6.04 40.52
N GLN A 3 -14.79 5.92 39.55
CA GLN A 3 -14.94 4.73 38.70
C GLN A 3 -13.71 4.60 37.79
N SER A 4 -12.98 3.49 37.92
CA SER A 4 -11.89 3.12 37.03
C SER A 4 -12.44 2.64 35.69
N ASN A 5 -12.23 3.40 34.61
CA ASN A 5 -12.51 2.96 33.26
C ASN A 5 -11.39 2.04 32.77
N ILE A 6 -11.67 0.74 32.69
CA ILE A 6 -10.78 -0.25 32.07
C ILE A 6 -10.96 -0.15 30.54
N ILE A 7 -9.96 0.39 29.86
CA ILE A 7 -9.95 0.54 28.40
C ILE A 7 -9.35 -0.73 27.78
N PHE A 8 -10.20 -1.63 27.29
CA PHE A 8 -9.78 -2.75 26.45
C PHE A 8 -9.44 -2.24 25.05
N LYS A 9 -8.15 -2.01 24.75
CA LYS A 9 -7.68 -1.78 23.38
C LYS A 9 -7.59 -3.10 22.63
N ILE A 10 -8.74 -3.56 22.13
CA ILE A 10 -8.77 -4.58 21.08
C ILE A 10 -8.27 -3.88 19.82
N GLY A 11 -7.07 -4.24 19.36
CA GLY A 11 -6.46 -3.66 18.16
C GLY A 11 -7.38 -3.87 16.96
N GLN A 12 -8.20 -2.87 16.64
CA GLN A 12 -8.91 -2.81 15.39
C GLN A 12 -7.84 -2.66 14.30
N LYS A 13 -7.50 -3.77 13.63
CA LYS A 13 -6.96 -3.69 12.28
C LYS A 13 -8.03 -2.98 11.47
N ILE A 14 -7.83 -1.70 11.21
CA ILE A 14 -8.66 -0.92 10.31
C ILE A 14 -8.39 -1.51 8.92
N LEU A 15 -9.19 -2.49 8.52
CA LEU A 15 -9.23 -2.95 7.14
C LEU A 15 -9.90 -1.82 6.35
N HIS A 16 -9.08 -0.99 5.70
CA HIS A 16 -9.58 0.05 4.82
C HIS A 16 -10.40 -0.64 3.72
N LYS A 17 -11.72 -0.45 3.70
CA LYS A 17 -12.61 -0.83 2.59
C LYS A 17 -12.43 0.13 1.40
N ASN A 18 -11.20 0.52 1.11
CA ASN A 18 -10.92 1.43 0.03
C ASN A 18 -10.28 0.61 -1.09
N GLN A 19 -11.10 0.13 -2.02
CA GLN A 19 -10.59 -0.55 -3.22
C GLN A 19 -9.67 0.38 -4.04
N SER A 20 -9.71 1.69 -3.73
CA SER A 20 -8.85 2.74 -4.27
C SER A 20 -7.56 3.00 -3.47
N ASP A 21 -7.27 2.31 -2.36
CA ASP A 21 -6.01 2.50 -1.61
C ASP A 21 -4.80 1.83 -2.31
N HIS A 22 -5.03 0.94 -3.29
CA HIS A 22 -3.97 0.31 -4.10
C HIS A 22 -3.46 1.21 -5.25
N THR A 23 -3.79 2.50 -5.25
CA THR A 23 -3.59 3.36 -6.43
C THR A 23 -2.12 3.73 -6.67
N LYS A 24 -1.25 3.57 -5.66
CA LYS A 24 0.13 4.04 -5.67
C LYS A 24 1.04 3.10 -4.88
N VAL A 25 2.24 2.84 -5.42
CA VAL A 25 3.31 2.04 -4.82
C VAL A 25 4.56 2.89 -4.67
N GLU A 26 5.38 2.62 -3.66
CA GLU A 26 6.63 3.37 -3.47
C GLU A 26 7.81 2.72 -4.19
N CYS A 27 8.70 3.54 -4.74
CA CYS A 27 9.95 3.06 -5.30
C CYS A 27 10.86 2.50 -4.20
N PRO A 28 11.35 1.27 -4.33
CA PRO A 28 12.29 0.71 -3.34
C PRO A 28 13.68 1.36 -3.36
N ILE A 29 14.01 2.12 -4.42
CA ILE A 29 15.33 2.76 -4.57
C ILE A 29 15.32 4.21 -4.07
N CYS A 30 14.30 4.96 -4.47
CA CYS A 30 14.27 6.41 -4.27
C CYS A 30 13.03 6.89 -3.50
N ASN A 31 12.27 5.98 -2.90
CA ASN A 31 11.14 6.24 -2.00
C ASN A 31 10.12 7.24 -2.57
N ARG A 32 9.94 7.24 -3.89
CA ARG A 32 8.92 8.04 -4.56
C ARG A 32 7.66 7.24 -4.76
N GLU A 33 6.54 7.91 -4.60
CA GLU A 33 5.24 7.37 -4.94
C GLU A 33 5.08 7.25 -6.46
N ILE A 34 4.63 6.09 -6.93
CA ILE A 34 4.49 5.75 -8.35
C ILE A 34 3.15 5.08 -8.57
N GLN A 35 2.52 5.37 -9.71
CA GLN A 35 1.31 4.68 -10.11
C GLN A 35 1.66 3.35 -10.79
N PRO A 36 1.25 2.19 -10.23
CA PRO A 36 1.39 0.92 -10.91
C PRO A 36 0.42 0.83 -12.10
N TYR A 37 0.70 -0.08 -13.03
CA TYR A 37 -0.11 -0.35 -14.21
C TYR A 37 -0.30 -1.87 -14.39
N TRP A 38 -1.45 -2.26 -14.93
CA TRP A 38 -1.73 -3.65 -15.28
C TRP A 38 -1.04 -4.01 -16.60
N GLU A 39 -0.21 -5.06 -16.60
CA GLU A 39 0.47 -5.55 -17.80
C GLU A 39 -0.15 -6.88 -18.25
N PRO A 40 -1.01 -6.88 -19.29
CA PRO A 40 -1.76 -8.07 -19.70
C PRO A 40 -0.84 -9.21 -20.18
N ARG A 41 0.37 -8.90 -20.68
CA ARG A 41 1.33 -9.93 -21.11
C ARG A 41 1.77 -10.86 -19.98
N TYR A 42 1.80 -10.35 -18.74
CA TYR A 42 2.19 -11.12 -17.56
C TYR A 42 1.02 -11.38 -16.61
N GLY A 43 -0.17 -10.87 -16.92
CA GLY A 43 -1.37 -11.05 -16.09
C GLY A 43 -1.23 -10.47 -14.68
N GLY A 44 -0.51 -9.36 -14.52
CA GLY A 44 -0.20 -8.81 -13.19
C GLY A 44 0.08 -7.31 -13.17
N LEU A 45 0.09 -6.76 -11.96
CA LEU A 45 0.46 -5.37 -11.69
C LEU A 45 1.98 -5.20 -11.78
N ARG A 46 2.40 -4.13 -12.46
CA ARG A 46 3.79 -3.70 -12.56
C ARG A 46 3.91 -2.24 -12.19
N ALA A 47 5.10 -1.83 -11.79
CA ALA A 47 5.43 -0.44 -11.57
C ALA A 47 6.82 -0.14 -12.13
N THR A 48 6.97 1.05 -12.70
CA THR A 48 8.24 1.53 -13.26
C THR A 48 8.51 2.93 -12.75
N CYS A 49 9.67 3.14 -12.15
CA CYS A 49 10.04 4.46 -11.63
C CYS A 49 10.55 5.38 -12.75
N PRO A 50 9.96 6.58 -12.93
CA PRO A 50 10.41 7.51 -13.98
C PRO A 50 11.73 8.24 -13.64
N VAL A 51 12.23 8.10 -12.41
CA VAL A 51 13.47 8.75 -11.95
C VAL A 51 14.63 7.77 -11.93
N CYS A 52 14.37 6.59 -11.41
CA CYS A 52 15.38 5.58 -11.08
C CYS A 52 15.35 4.43 -12.11
N GLU A 53 14.39 4.45 -13.04
CA GLU A 53 14.15 3.48 -14.12
C GLU A 53 13.98 2.02 -13.66
N ALA A 54 13.92 1.79 -12.35
CA ALA A 54 13.63 0.50 -11.78
C ALA A 54 12.22 0.04 -12.11
N ASN A 55 12.10 -1.23 -12.50
CA ASN A 55 10.85 -1.90 -12.79
C ASN A 55 10.65 -3.08 -11.82
N TRP A 56 9.44 -3.24 -11.30
CA TRP A 56 9.08 -4.38 -10.45
C TRP A 56 7.62 -4.77 -10.64
N ALA A 57 7.25 -5.92 -10.08
CA ALA A 57 5.88 -6.42 -10.05
C ALA A 57 5.48 -6.66 -8.59
N GLU A 58 4.19 -6.47 -8.27
CA GLU A 58 3.65 -7.01 -7.02
C GLU A 58 3.57 -8.53 -7.17
N SER A 59 4.11 -9.24 -6.18
CA SER A 59 4.28 -10.70 -6.17
C SER A 59 3.16 -11.42 -5.44
#